data_AF-A0A7H4P055-F1
#
_entry.id   AF-A0A7H4P055-F1
#
_cell.length_a   1.000
_cell.length_b   1.000
_cell.length_c   1.000
_cell.angle_alpha   90.00
_cell.angle_beta   90.00
_cell.angle_gamma   90.00
#
_symmetry.space_group_name_H-M   'P 1'
#
loop_
_entity.id
_entity.type
_entity.pdbx_description
1 polymer ?
#
loop_
_entity_poly.entity_id
_entity_poly.type
_entity_poly.pdbx_seq_one_letter_code
_entity_poly.pdbx_strand_id
1 'polypeptide(L)'
;MPEQLLAQLAGLNARLESADRMAQLADAGQTPPLPWRTVVGQGIAGEAQLDHLRLISLGMRGWQDNQQYGLRLWFSDPDTGSILHLSHRWPLAERAQNPLWQRRLFTFQAGILAGGQIITRSARRTAGGELLLGARQRLSSSLPLTEDAWLLLSAPLRQPGAAALREYLRQRTPAWVRPLNQVDNLFILPVEACLAVGWDAARQTLDAQVLSGVGENNVLYLSLPASASAPYAVERMAALLRQEDDPVVMVSGLVSFHHGQLSLEPLVMMTRTRAWALNAEPLPVAPLPVGDVLPPRSPALSLLQRARTLLIQIAHNGLRYQQKSLFREAATLGGELTNQGFSHLARLLQQLGESETATAEDTLSTIAQLCIQLEMMID
;
A
#
# COMPACT_ATOMS: atom_id res chain seq x y z
N MET A 1 10.36 10.04 -9.61
CA MET A 1 9.17 10.62 -10.23
C MET A 1 9.52 11.30 -11.52
N PRO A 2 10.75 11.52 -12.02
CA PRO A 2 10.87 11.48 -13.48
C PRO A 2 10.27 10.16 -13.94
N GLU A 3 10.65 9.01 -13.39
CA GLU A 3 9.96 7.75 -13.71
C GLU A 3 8.52 7.60 -13.22
N GLN A 4 8.17 7.89 -11.96
CA GLN A 4 6.78 7.72 -11.53
C GLN A 4 5.83 8.74 -12.16
N LEU A 5 6.27 9.98 -12.42
CA LEU A 5 5.50 10.97 -13.18
C LEU A 5 5.53 10.59 -14.66
N LEU A 6 6.65 10.15 -15.25
CA LEU A 6 6.71 9.65 -16.64
C LEU A 6 5.89 8.37 -16.79
N ALA A 7 5.86 7.47 -15.81
CA ALA A 7 5.04 6.26 -15.83
C ALA A 7 3.58 6.59 -15.57
N GLN A 8 3.27 7.62 -14.77
CA GLN A 8 1.92 8.15 -14.64
C GLN A 8 1.48 8.88 -15.91
N LEU A 9 2.32 9.71 -16.52
CA LEU A 9 2.06 10.45 -17.76
C LEU A 9 1.97 9.51 -18.96
N ALA A 10 2.92 8.59 -19.11
CA ALA A 10 2.86 7.51 -20.09
C ALA A 10 1.67 6.59 -19.82
N GLY A 11 1.34 6.33 -18.55
CA GLY A 11 0.15 5.60 -18.15
C GLY A 11 -1.14 6.33 -18.54
N LEU A 12 -1.19 7.65 -18.42
CA LEU A 12 -2.32 8.49 -18.87
C LEU A 12 -2.44 8.46 -20.40
N ASN A 13 -1.33 8.62 -21.12
CA ASN A 13 -1.33 8.56 -22.59
C ASN A 13 -1.72 7.17 -23.09
N ALA A 14 -1.10 6.12 -22.55
CA ALA A 14 -1.42 4.72 -22.87
C ALA A 14 -2.88 4.37 -22.56
N ARG A 15 -3.47 4.97 -21.52
CA ARG A 15 -4.89 4.82 -21.19
C ARG A 15 -5.80 5.43 -22.25
N LEU A 16 -5.49 6.65 -22.70
CA LEU A 16 -6.25 7.31 -23.77
C LEU A 16 -6.12 6.54 -25.09
N GLU A 17 -4.91 6.14 -25.47
CA GLU A 17 -4.65 5.34 -26.68
C GLU A 17 -5.37 3.98 -26.62
N SER A 18 -5.36 3.32 -25.46
CA SER A 18 -6.09 2.07 -25.26
C SER A 18 -7.60 2.26 -25.38
N ALA A 19 -8.15 3.34 -24.82
CA ALA A 19 -9.57 3.66 -24.91
C ALA A 19 -9.98 3.97 -26.35
N ASP A 20 -9.18 4.75 -27.08
CA ASP A 20 -9.41 5.06 -28.50
C ASP A 20 -9.40 3.78 -29.33
N ARG A 21 -8.43 2.88 -29.10
CA ARG A 21 -8.38 1.60 -29.78
C ARG A 21 -9.60 0.73 -29.50
N MET A 22 -10.08 0.70 -28.26
CA MET A 22 -11.29 -0.04 -27.88
C MET A 22 -12.55 0.57 -28.52
N ALA A 23 -12.61 1.89 -28.68
CA ALA A 23 -13.70 2.57 -29.38
C ALA A 23 -13.69 2.22 -30.86
N GLN A 24 -12.53 2.26 -31.54
CA GLN A 24 -12.39 1.86 -32.93
C GLN A 24 -12.83 0.41 -33.19
N LEU A 25 -12.49 -0.52 -32.29
CA LEU A 25 -12.94 -1.92 -32.40
C LEU A 25 -14.47 -2.01 -32.30
N ALA A 26 -15.07 -1.30 -31.34
CA ALA A 26 -16.52 -1.28 -31.17
C ALA A 26 -17.23 -0.68 -32.40
N ASP A 27 -16.71 0.42 -32.95
CA ASP A 27 -17.26 1.07 -34.15
C ASP A 27 -17.13 0.19 -35.41
N ALA A 28 -16.08 -0.64 -35.47
CA ALA A 28 -15.91 -1.66 -36.51
C ALA A 28 -16.79 -2.91 -36.31
N GLY A 29 -17.70 -2.91 -35.33
CA GLY A 29 -18.57 -4.04 -35.01
C GLY A 29 -17.87 -5.22 -34.33
N GLN A 30 -16.62 -5.05 -33.90
CA GLN A 30 -15.87 -6.07 -33.15
C GLN A 30 -16.10 -5.88 -31.65
N THR A 31 -16.16 -6.98 -30.89
CA THR A 31 -16.30 -6.90 -29.43
C THR A 31 -14.93 -6.60 -28.80
N PRO A 32 -14.72 -5.40 -28.20
CA PRO A 32 -13.46 -5.10 -27.56
C PRO A 32 -13.29 -5.93 -26.27
N PRO A 33 -12.05 -6.22 -25.85
CA PRO A 33 -11.79 -7.01 -24.63
C PRO A 33 -12.28 -6.30 -23.36
N LEU A 34 -12.32 -4.97 -23.37
CA LEU A 34 -12.89 -4.12 -22.32
C LEU A 34 -13.66 -2.97 -22.97
N PRO A 35 -14.77 -2.49 -22.38
CA PRO A 35 -15.45 -1.30 -22.86
C PRO A 35 -14.57 -0.05 -22.68
N TRP A 36 -14.41 0.75 -23.72
CA TRP A 36 -13.61 1.98 -23.67
C TRP A 36 -14.08 2.94 -22.56
N ARG A 37 -15.39 2.99 -22.28
CA ARG A 37 -15.98 3.80 -21.21
C ARG A 37 -15.44 3.41 -19.84
N THR A 38 -15.27 2.12 -19.59
CA THR A 38 -14.66 1.60 -18.35
C THR A 38 -13.20 2.03 -18.24
N VAL A 39 -12.46 2.06 -19.35
CA VAL A 39 -11.08 2.54 -19.39
C VAL A 39 -11.01 4.02 -19.04
N VAL A 40 -11.83 4.89 -19.60
CA VAL A 40 -11.79 6.33 -19.23
C VAL A 40 -12.56 6.66 -17.94
N GLY A 41 -13.21 5.68 -17.30
CA GLY A 41 -14.03 5.89 -16.11
C GLY A 41 -15.38 6.56 -16.39
N GLN A 42 -15.82 6.59 -17.64
CA GLN A 42 -17.11 7.14 -18.05
C GLN A 42 -18.24 6.14 -17.74
N GLY A 43 -19.33 6.64 -17.14
CA GLY A 43 -20.47 5.81 -16.70
C GLY A 43 -20.43 5.42 -15.21
N ILE A 44 -19.41 5.83 -14.47
CA ILE A 44 -19.41 5.74 -13.00
C ILE A 44 -20.17 6.95 -12.46
N ALA A 45 -21.25 6.71 -11.70
CA ALA A 45 -21.99 7.79 -11.05
C ALA A 45 -21.07 8.58 -10.11
N GLY A 46 -21.17 9.91 -10.16
CA GLY A 46 -20.36 10.81 -9.33
C GLY A 46 -20.54 10.54 -7.83
N GLU A 47 -21.80 10.31 -7.43
CA GLU A 47 -22.17 9.72 -6.16
C GLU A 47 -23.25 8.64 -6.39
N ALA A 48 -23.12 7.50 -5.73
CA ALA A 48 -24.12 6.44 -5.72
C ALA A 48 -24.62 6.22 -4.31
N GLN A 49 -25.94 6.18 -4.12
CA GLN A 49 -26.53 5.75 -2.86
C GLN A 49 -26.38 4.23 -2.72
N LEU A 50 -25.98 3.81 -1.53
CA LEU A 50 -25.83 2.43 -1.13
C LEU A 50 -26.80 2.17 0.01
N ASP A 51 -27.64 1.15 -0.11
CA ASP A 51 -28.61 0.78 0.90
C ASP A 51 -28.23 -0.58 1.51
N HIS A 52 -28.41 -0.72 2.82
CA HIS A 52 -28.22 -1.99 3.56
C HIS A 52 -26.85 -2.66 3.34
N LEU A 53 -25.77 -1.96 3.67
CA LEU A 53 -24.42 -2.48 3.54
C LEU A 53 -23.95 -3.22 4.80
N ARG A 54 -23.28 -4.35 4.57
CA ARG A 54 -22.36 -4.97 5.54
C ARG A 54 -20.93 -4.73 5.07
N LEU A 55 -20.23 -3.80 5.70
CA LEU A 55 -18.85 -3.46 5.35
C LEU A 55 -17.89 -4.21 6.26
N ILE A 56 -17.07 -5.07 5.67
CA ILE A 56 -16.07 -5.89 6.36
C ILE A 56 -14.74 -5.16 6.28
N SER A 57 -14.11 -4.86 7.42
CA SER A 57 -12.86 -4.11 7.41
C SER A 57 -11.70 -4.92 6.86
N LEU A 58 -10.86 -4.21 6.13
CA LEU A 58 -9.61 -4.68 5.54
C LEU A 58 -8.39 -4.04 6.23
N GLY A 59 -8.63 -3.13 7.17
CA GLY A 59 -7.61 -2.45 7.96
C GLY A 59 -7.52 -0.95 7.73
N MET A 60 -6.51 -0.35 8.35
CA MET A 60 -6.25 1.09 8.27
C MET A 60 -4.78 1.40 8.03
N ARG A 61 -4.52 2.46 7.28
CA ARG A 61 -3.18 3.08 7.18
C ARG A 61 -3.20 4.47 7.76
N GLY A 62 -2.38 4.69 8.77
CA GLY A 62 -2.04 6.01 9.27
C GLY A 62 -0.93 6.63 8.42
N TRP A 63 -1.00 7.94 8.22
CA TRP A 63 0.04 8.70 7.54
C TRP A 63 0.23 10.04 8.24
N GLN A 64 1.36 10.68 7.99
CA GLN A 64 1.62 12.05 8.42
C GLN A 64 2.57 12.74 7.45
N ASP A 65 2.44 14.05 7.38
CA ASP A 65 3.39 14.96 6.78
C ASP A 65 3.72 16.08 7.80
N ASN A 66 4.40 17.14 7.36
CA ASN A 66 4.85 18.22 8.24
C ASN A 66 3.72 19.11 8.79
N GLN A 67 2.51 19.05 8.21
CA GLN A 67 1.37 19.90 8.56
C GLN A 67 0.14 19.10 9.00
N GLN A 68 -0.02 17.90 8.48
CA GLN A 68 -1.21 17.09 8.61
C GLN A 68 -0.85 15.68 9.00
N TYR A 69 -1.80 15.03 9.65
CA TYR A 69 -1.80 13.60 9.83
C TYR A 69 -3.19 13.08 9.57
N GLY A 70 -3.25 11.84 9.12
CA GLY A 70 -4.52 11.28 8.69
C GLY A 70 -4.49 9.78 8.67
N LEU A 71 -5.62 9.25 8.26
CA LEU A 71 -5.81 7.82 8.09
C LEU A 71 -6.61 7.54 6.83
N ARG A 72 -6.47 6.31 6.37
CA ARG A 72 -7.36 5.68 5.41
C ARG A 72 -7.77 4.32 5.94
N LEU A 73 -9.07 4.05 5.97
CA LEU A 73 -9.61 2.71 6.24
C LEU A 73 -10.13 2.12 4.94
N TRP A 74 -10.03 0.79 4.80
CA TRP A 74 -10.60 0.05 3.69
C TRP A 74 -11.65 -0.93 4.18
N PHE A 75 -12.72 -1.05 3.41
CA PHE A 75 -13.81 -1.97 3.65
C PHE A 75 -14.13 -2.72 2.37
N SER A 76 -14.61 -3.95 2.51
CA SER A 76 -15.24 -4.68 1.41
C SER A 76 -16.69 -4.96 1.73
N ASP A 77 -17.54 -4.78 0.73
CA ASP A 77 -18.90 -5.29 0.74
C ASP A 77 -18.90 -6.73 0.22
N PRO A 78 -19.27 -7.75 1.02
CA PRO A 78 -19.24 -9.15 0.61
C PRO A 78 -20.23 -9.45 -0.53
N ASP A 79 -21.31 -8.67 -0.66
CA ASP A 79 -22.35 -8.92 -1.66
C ASP A 79 -21.90 -8.45 -3.06
N THR A 80 -21.16 -7.34 -3.12
CA THR A 80 -20.71 -6.76 -4.40
C THR A 80 -19.22 -6.99 -4.70
N GLY A 81 -18.43 -7.42 -3.71
CA GLY A 81 -16.98 -7.51 -3.79
C GLY A 81 -16.29 -6.15 -3.92
N SER A 82 -17.02 -5.04 -3.81
CA SER A 82 -16.46 -3.69 -3.97
C SER A 82 -15.60 -3.32 -2.77
N ILE A 83 -14.42 -2.76 -3.04
CA ILE A 83 -13.58 -2.15 -2.00
C ILE A 83 -13.90 -0.67 -1.93
N LEU A 84 -14.30 -0.23 -0.74
CA LEU A 84 -14.58 1.15 -0.39
C LEU A 84 -13.51 1.64 0.57
N HIS A 85 -13.28 2.94 0.61
CA HIS A 85 -12.34 3.52 1.57
C HIS A 85 -12.89 4.76 2.25
N LEU A 86 -12.45 4.99 3.49
CA LEU A 86 -12.77 6.19 4.26
C LEU A 86 -11.47 6.91 4.57
N SER A 87 -11.34 8.18 4.18
CA SER A 87 -10.14 8.98 4.45
C SER A 87 -10.49 10.19 5.31
N HIS A 88 -9.69 10.44 6.34
CA HIS A 88 -9.79 11.66 7.15
C HIS A 88 -8.40 12.19 7.49
N ARG A 89 -8.30 13.50 7.65
CA ARG A 89 -7.07 14.21 7.98
C ARG A 89 -7.34 15.35 8.96
N TRP A 90 -6.33 15.63 9.78
CA TRP A 90 -6.34 16.66 10.80
C TRP A 90 -5.00 17.40 10.83
N PRO A 91 -4.95 18.61 11.42
CA PRO A 91 -3.69 19.30 11.68
C PRO A 91 -2.76 18.49 12.59
N LEU A 92 -1.46 18.41 12.25
CA LEU A 92 -0.46 17.65 12.99
C LEU A 92 -0.36 18.07 14.47
N ALA A 93 -0.60 19.35 14.77
CA ALA A 93 -0.58 19.89 16.13
C ALA A 93 -1.55 19.18 17.09
N GLU A 94 -2.65 18.59 16.59
CA GLU A 94 -3.63 17.88 17.42
C GLU A 94 -3.22 16.44 17.74
N ARG A 95 -2.15 15.92 17.12
CA ARG A 95 -1.78 14.50 17.17
C ARG A 95 -1.46 14.01 18.57
N ALA A 96 -0.74 14.81 19.36
CA ALA A 96 -0.31 14.43 20.71
C ALA A 96 -1.50 14.16 21.65
N GLN A 97 -2.62 14.87 21.45
CA GLN A 97 -3.82 14.75 22.27
C GLN A 97 -4.78 13.68 21.72
N ASN A 98 -4.75 13.45 20.40
CA ASN A 98 -5.70 12.59 19.70
C ASN A 98 -4.97 11.66 18.72
N PRO A 99 -4.42 10.53 19.19
CA PRO A 99 -3.82 9.55 18.30
C PRO A 99 -4.84 8.99 17.30
N LEU A 100 -4.37 8.54 16.12
CA LEU A 100 -5.24 8.18 14.99
C LEU A 100 -6.28 7.11 15.37
N TRP A 101 -5.89 6.08 16.13
CA TRP A 101 -6.79 4.99 16.51
C TRP A 101 -7.94 5.43 17.42
N GLN A 102 -7.76 6.52 18.19
CA GLN A 102 -8.79 7.10 19.07
C GLN A 102 -9.64 8.17 18.37
N ARG A 103 -9.25 8.64 17.18
CA ARG A 103 -10.03 9.61 16.42
C ARG A 103 -11.42 9.04 16.16
N ARG A 104 -12.44 9.81 16.52
CA ARG A 104 -13.83 9.48 16.23
C ARG A 104 -14.12 9.76 14.76
N LEU A 105 -14.50 8.71 14.05
CA LEU A 105 -15.06 8.76 12.71
C LEU A 105 -16.54 8.47 12.88
N PHE A 106 -17.36 9.53 12.77
CA PHE A 106 -18.78 9.46 13.08
C PHE A 106 -19.02 9.02 14.54
N THR A 107 -19.62 7.85 14.74
CA THR A 107 -19.96 7.30 16.06
C THR A 107 -18.84 6.42 16.66
N PHE A 108 -17.89 5.95 15.85
CA PHE A 108 -16.89 4.96 16.26
C PHE A 108 -15.49 5.53 16.30
N GLN A 109 -14.63 4.94 17.12
CA GLN A 109 -13.19 5.20 17.05
C GLN A 109 -12.59 4.47 15.84
N ALA A 110 -11.59 5.07 15.20
CA ALA A 110 -10.96 4.49 14.02
C ALA A 110 -10.40 3.08 14.26
N GLY A 111 -9.85 2.80 15.44
CA GLY A 111 -9.34 1.46 15.78
C GLY A 111 -10.43 0.38 15.81
N ILE A 112 -11.63 0.73 16.30
CA ILE A 112 -12.79 -0.17 16.29
C ILE A 112 -13.23 -0.48 14.86
N LEU A 113 -13.22 0.54 13.99
CA LEU A 113 -13.57 0.36 12.58
C LEU A 113 -12.51 -0.45 11.82
N ALA A 114 -11.23 -0.27 12.14
CA ALA A 114 -10.13 -0.99 11.51
C ALA A 114 -10.11 -2.49 11.84
N GLY A 115 -10.58 -2.88 13.04
CA GLY A 115 -10.70 -4.27 13.48
C GLY A 115 -12.13 -4.78 13.52
N GLY A 116 -13.05 -4.20 12.75
CA GLY A 116 -14.49 -4.46 12.87
C GLY A 116 -15.22 -4.67 11.55
N GLN A 117 -16.54 -4.83 11.68
CA GLN A 117 -17.51 -4.83 10.59
C GLN A 117 -18.51 -3.72 10.87
N ILE A 118 -18.95 -3.00 9.84
CA ILE A 118 -19.95 -1.94 9.95
C ILE A 118 -21.21 -2.41 9.24
N ILE A 119 -22.34 -2.42 9.94
CA ILE A 119 -23.64 -2.62 9.31
C ILE A 119 -24.30 -1.25 9.21
N THR A 120 -24.55 -0.75 8.01
CA THR A 120 -25.22 0.54 7.80
C THR A 120 -26.40 0.41 6.84
N ARG A 121 -27.50 1.11 7.13
CA ARG A 121 -28.71 1.10 6.28
C ARG A 121 -28.59 2.02 5.07
N SER A 122 -27.73 3.02 5.13
CA SER A 122 -27.50 3.94 4.03
C SER A 122 -26.09 4.48 4.06
N ALA A 123 -25.47 4.61 2.90
CA ALA A 123 -24.21 5.30 2.70
C ALA A 123 -24.20 5.89 1.28
N ARG A 124 -23.24 6.76 1.00
CA ARG A 124 -22.94 7.16 -0.37
C ARG A 124 -21.52 6.74 -0.71
N ARG A 125 -21.31 6.39 -1.97
CA ARG A 125 -20.00 6.14 -2.53
C ARG A 125 -19.71 7.19 -3.60
N THR A 126 -18.52 7.77 -3.59
CA THR A 126 -18.06 8.63 -4.69
C THR A 126 -17.59 7.78 -5.88
N ALA A 127 -17.44 8.41 -7.05
CA ALA A 127 -16.84 7.75 -8.22
C ALA A 127 -15.46 7.14 -7.93
N GLY A 128 -14.68 7.72 -7.00
CA GLY A 128 -13.36 7.22 -6.58
C GLY A 128 -13.39 6.10 -5.54
N GLY A 129 -14.57 5.60 -5.15
CA GLY A 129 -14.71 4.55 -4.15
C GLY A 129 -14.61 5.05 -2.70
N GLU A 130 -14.67 6.36 -2.46
CA GLU A 130 -14.72 6.92 -1.12
C GLU A 130 -16.11 6.73 -0.51
N LEU A 131 -16.15 6.25 0.72
CA LEU A 131 -17.35 6.04 1.50
C LEU A 131 -17.72 7.31 2.26
N LEU A 132 -18.91 7.82 1.99
CA LEU A 132 -19.52 8.94 2.69
C LEU A 132 -20.66 8.42 3.56
N LEU A 133 -20.43 8.38 4.88
CA LEU A 133 -21.48 8.06 5.85
C LEU A 133 -22.23 9.34 6.24
N GLY A 134 -23.56 9.27 6.31
CA GLY A 134 -24.39 10.43 6.64
C GLY A 134 -24.33 10.77 8.12
N ALA A 135 -24.16 12.05 8.47
CA ALA A 135 -24.06 12.54 9.85
C ALA A 135 -25.27 12.21 10.76
N ARG A 136 -26.42 11.79 10.20
CA ARG A 136 -27.64 11.45 10.95
C ARG A 136 -27.91 9.94 11.09
N GLN A 137 -27.09 9.06 10.50
CA GLN A 137 -27.34 7.62 10.48
C GLN A 137 -26.88 6.93 11.78
N ARG A 138 -27.68 7.08 12.84
CA ARG A 138 -27.46 6.52 14.20
C ARG A 138 -27.57 4.99 14.32
N LEU A 139 -27.65 4.25 13.20
CA LEU A 139 -27.88 2.80 13.18
C LEU A 139 -26.71 2.03 12.57
N SER A 140 -25.51 2.61 12.62
CA SER A 140 -24.31 1.84 12.33
C SER A 140 -23.98 1.03 13.57
N SER A 141 -23.99 -0.30 13.51
CA SER A 141 -23.42 -1.16 14.55
C SER A 141 -22.03 -1.60 14.12
N SER A 142 -21.12 -1.69 15.09
CA SER A 142 -19.80 -2.26 14.88
C SER A 142 -19.74 -3.62 15.56
N LEU A 143 -19.42 -4.65 14.78
CA LEU A 143 -19.13 -5.98 15.29
C LEU A 143 -17.61 -6.21 15.19
N PRO A 144 -17.00 -7.00 16.10
CA PRO A 144 -15.62 -7.43 15.92
C PRO A 144 -15.42 -8.13 14.57
N LEU A 145 -14.26 -7.94 13.97
CA LEU A 145 -13.86 -8.67 12.77
C LEU A 145 -13.45 -10.08 13.18
N THR A 146 -14.07 -11.06 12.53
CA THR A 146 -13.84 -12.50 12.76
C THR A 146 -13.30 -13.15 11.50
N GLU A 147 -12.74 -14.34 11.65
CA GLU A 147 -12.28 -15.17 10.54
C GLU A 147 -13.41 -15.41 9.51
N ASP A 148 -14.59 -15.81 9.99
CA ASP A 148 -15.78 -16.05 9.16
C ASP A 148 -16.17 -14.85 8.31
N ALA A 149 -15.98 -13.62 8.81
CA ALA A 149 -16.27 -12.42 8.04
C ALA A 149 -15.37 -12.31 6.80
N TRP A 150 -14.08 -12.64 6.91
CA TRP A 150 -13.18 -12.68 5.75
C TRP A 150 -13.44 -13.87 4.84
N LEU A 151 -13.96 -14.99 5.34
CA LEU A 151 -14.33 -16.14 4.50
C LEU A 151 -15.49 -15.81 3.54
N LEU A 152 -16.37 -14.86 3.89
CA LEU A 152 -17.41 -14.33 3.01
C LEU A 152 -16.84 -13.55 1.81
N LEU A 153 -15.61 -13.03 1.94
CA LEU A 153 -14.94 -12.31 0.87
C LEU A 153 -14.32 -13.33 -0.10
N SER A 154 -14.66 -13.23 -1.38
CA SER A 154 -14.23 -14.16 -2.42
C SER A 154 -13.14 -13.56 -3.32
N ALA A 155 -12.70 -14.32 -4.32
CA ALA A 155 -11.77 -13.84 -5.32
C ALA A 155 -12.36 -12.64 -6.10
N PRO A 156 -11.55 -11.64 -6.48
CA PRO A 156 -10.08 -11.64 -6.42
C PRO A 156 -9.50 -11.15 -5.08
N LEU A 157 -10.32 -10.63 -4.17
CA LEU A 157 -9.84 -10.00 -2.91
C LEU A 157 -9.20 -11.02 -1.97
N ARG A 158 -9.88 -12.15 -1.73
CA ARG A 158 -9.29 -13.28 -0.99
C ARG A 158 -8.72 -14.30 -1.95
N GLN A 159 -7.45 -14.64 -1.76
CA GLN A 159 -6.75 -15.64 -2.54
C GLN A 159 -6.48 -16.87 -1.69
N PRO A 160 -6.47 -18.09 -2.26
CA PRO A 160 -6.21 -19.32 -1.52
C PRO A 160 -4.76 -19.45 -1.05
N GLY A 161 -3.85 -18.60 -1.55
CA GLY A 161 -2.44 -18.61 -1.17
C GLY A 161 -1.58 -17.69 -2.05
N ALA A 162 -0.29 -17.59 -1.71
CA ALA A 162 0.67 -16.74 -2.41
C ALA A 162 0.87 -17.17 -3.88
N ALA A 163 0.86 -18.48 -4.15
CA ALA A 163 1.01 -19.01 -5.51
C ALA A 163 -0.13 -18.54 -6.43
N ALA A 164 -1.38 -18.69 -5.97
CA ALA A 164 -2.56 -18.25 -6.70
C ALA A 164 -2.58 -16.73 -6.91
N LEU A 165 -2.19 -15.95 -5.91
CA LEU A 165 -2.11 -14.50 -6.06
C LEU A 165 -1.05 -14.09 -7.10
N ARG A 166 0.12 -14.73 -7.13
CA ARG A 166 1.12 -14.44 -8.18
C ARG A 166 0.57 -14.71 -9.56
N GLU A 167 -0.12 -15.82 -9.75
CA GLU A 167 -0.69 -16.16 -11.04
C GLU A 167 -1.77 -15.16 -11.45
N TYR A 168 -2.66 -14.81 -10.52
CA TYR A 168 -3.64 -13.74 -10.73
C TYR A 168 -2.98 -12.42 -11.14
N LEU A 169 -1.91 -12.00 -10.46
CA LEU A 169 -1.21 -10.74 -10.76
C LEU A 169 -0.47 -10.77 -12.10
N ARG A 170 0.04 -11.93 -12.54
CA ARG A 170 0.66 -12.10 -13.87
C ARG A 170 -0.34 -12.00 -15.00
N GLN A 171 -1.54 -12.54 -14.81
CA GLN A 171 -2.63 -12.51 -15.79
C GLN A 171 -3.39 -11.18 -15.80
N ARG A 172 -3.09 -10.30 -14.84
CA ARG A 172 -3.81 -9.06 -14.61
C ARG A 172 -3.61 -8.08 -15.76
N THR A 173 -4.68 -7.43 -16.18
CA THR A 173 -4.59 -6.37 -17.19
C THR A 173 -3.65 -5.24 -16.72
N PRO A 174 -2.94 -4.60 -17.67
CA PRO A 174 -2.02 -3.51 -17.35
C PRO A 174 -2.71 -2.38 -16.60
N ALA A 175 -1.99 -1.75 -15.65
CA ALA A 175 -2.57 -0.77 -14.73
C ALA A 175 -3.31 0.39 -15.42
N TRP A 176 -2.83 0.83 -16.58
CA TRP A 176 -3.43 1.95 -17.32
C TRP A 176 -4.81 1.65 -17.91
N VAL A 177 -5.20 0.39 -18.14
CA VAL A 177 -6.56 0.05 -18.61
C VAL A 177 -7.51 -0.37 -17.48
N ARG A 178 -7.01 -0.56 -16.26
CA ARG A 178 -7.83 -0.99 -15.11
C ARG A 178 -8.69 0.14 -14.56
N PRO A 179 -9.89 -0.12 -14.01
CA PRO A 179 -10.76 0.90 -13.41
C PRO A 179 -10.03 1.75 -12.36
N LEU A 180 -10.17 3.08 -12.43
CA LEU A 180 -9.50 4.02 -11.51
C LEU A 180 -10.03 3.98 -10.08
N ASN A 181 -11.23 3.45 -9.88
CA ASN A 181 -11.98 3.55 -8.63
C ASN A 181 -11.80 2.37 -7.68
N GLN A 182 -10.95 1.42 -8.04
CA GLN A 182 -10.69 0.24 -7.22
C GLN A 182 -9.33 0.40 -6.54
N VAL A 183 -9.32 0.15 -5.22
CA VAL A 183 -8.08 -0.16 -4.52
C VAL A 183 -7.72 -1.57 -4.95
N ASP A 184 -6.68 -1.66 -5.76
CA ASP A 184 -6.54 -2.76 -6.70
C ASP A 184 -5.38 -3.70 -6.32
N ASN A 185 -4.65 -3.33 -5.27
CA ASN A 185 -3.51 -4.04 -4.72
C ASN A 185 -3.75 -4.52 -3.28
N LEU A 186 -4.98 -4.49 -2.79
CA LEU A 186 -5.31 -4.98 -1.45
C LEU A 186 -5.82 -6.42 -1.55
N PHE A 187 -5.21 -7.33 -0.81
CA PHE A 187 -5.57 -8.74 -0.78
C PHE A 187 -5.63 -9.31 0.64
N ILE A 188 -6.34 -10.43 0.76
CA ILE A 188 -6.37 -11.28 1.95
C ILE A 188 -5.73 -12.63 1.59
N LEU A 189 -4.77 -13.06 2.39
CA LEU A 189 -4.03 -14.31 2.20
C LEU A 189 -4.06 -15.13 3.50
N PRO A 190 -4.16 -16.47 3.41
CA PRO A 190 -3.98 -17.34 4.56
C PRO A 190 -2.51 -17.30 5.04
N VAL A 191 -2.32 -17.58 6.32
CA VAL A 191 -1.02 -17.73 6.96
C VAL A 191 -1.04 -19.09 7.67
N GLU A 192 -0.15 -20.00 7.25
CA GLU A 192 -0.08 -21.36 7.81
C GLU A 192 1.00 -21.47 8.88
N ALA A 193 2.17 -20.90 8.61
CA ALA A 193 3.29 -20.89 9.55
C ALA A 193 4.21 -19.70 9.27
N CYS A 194 4.82 -19.16 10.33
CA CYS A 194 5.93 -18.23 10.20
C CYS A 194 7.24 -19.04 10.04
N LEU A 195 7.99 -18.78 8.98
CA LEU A 195 9.27 -19.44 8.70
C LEU A 195 10.44 -18.66 9.31
N ALA A 196 10.39 -17.34 9.18
CA ALA A 196 11.44 -16.44 9.65
C ALA A 196 10.87 -15.04 9.85
N VAL A 197 11.41 -14.32 10.83
CA VAL A 197 11.08 -12.92 11.13
C VAL A 197 12.35 -12.20 11.55
N GLY A 198 12.58 -11.01 10.98
CA GLY A 198 13.79 -10.25 11.21
C GLY A 198 13.56 -8.75 11.10
N TRP A 199 14.25 -8.00 11.96
CA TRP A 199 14.25 -6.54 11.92
C TRP A 199 15.45 -6.04 11.10
N ASP A 200 15.17 -5.28 10.06
CA ASP A 200 16.19 -4.55 9.30
C ASP A 200 16.32 -3.13 9.89
N ALA A 201 17.38 -2.91 10.66
CA ALA A 201 17.65 -1.62 11.29
C ALA A 201 18.01 -0.52 10.29
N ALA A 202 18.55 -0.85 9.11
CA ALA A 202 18.90 0.13 8.09
C ALA A 202 17.64 0.63 7.36
N ARG A 203 16.74 -0.28 7.00
CA ARG A 203 15.44 0.05 6.39
C ARG A 203 14.37 0.43 7.40
N GLN A 204 14.64 0.28 8.70
CA GLN A 204 13.65 0.42 9.77
C GLN A 204 12.38 -0.37 9.44
N THR A 205 12.54 -1.63 9.05
CA THR A 205 11.45 -2.47 8.52
C THR A 205 11.52 -3.86 9.13
N LEU A 206 10.38 -4.40 9.56
CA LEU A 206 10.25 -5.79 9.96
C LEU A 206 9.87 -6.62 8.73
N ASP A 207 10.73 -7.57 8.38
CA ASP A 207 10.46 -8.53 7.32
C ASP A 207 10.12 -9.89 7.95
N ALA A 208 9.20 -10.62 7.31
CA ALA A 208 8.90 -11.99 7.66
C ALA A 208 8.66 -12.83 6.41
N GLN A 209 8.98 -14.12 6.50
CA GLN A 209 8.56 -15.14 5.53
C GLN A 209 7.52 -16.02 6.19
N VAL A 210 6.37 -16.19 5.51
CA VAL A 210 5.30 -17.07 5.99
C VAL A 210 4.86 -18.02 4.89
N LEU A 211 4.43 -19.22 5.26
CA LEU A 211 3.72 -20.12 4.35
C LEU A 211 2.30 -19.61 4.15
N SER A 212 1.87 -19.52 2.88
CA SER A 212 0.55 -19.00 2.51
C SER A 212 -0.09 -19.88 1.44
N GLY A 213 -0.95 -20.79 1.90
CA GLY A 213 -1.69 -21.72 1.05
C GLY A 213 -0.85 -22.86 0.49
N VAL A 214 -1.48 -23.67 -0.34
CA VAL A 214 -0.87 -24.85 -0.97
C VAL A 214 -0.21 -24.53 -2.32
N GLY A 215 0.82 -25.29 -2.67
CA GLY A 215 1.48 -25.26 -3.97
C GLY A 215 2.97 -24.90 -3.91
N GLU A 216 3.62 -24.98 -5.07
CA GLU A 216 5.03 -24.57 -5.20
C GLU A 216 5.16 -23.04 -5.03
N ASN A 217 6.27 -22.60 -4.43
CA ASN A 217 6.54 -21.19 -4.14
C ASN A 217 5.45 -20.51 -3.30
N ASN A 218 4.83 -21.20 -2.34
CA ASN A 218 3.79 -20.66 -1.45
C ASN A 218 4.32 -19.71 -0.34
N VAL A 219 5.60 -19.36 -0.35
CA VAL A 219 6.17 -18.39 0.59
C VAL A 219 5.67 -16.98 0.28
N LEU A 220 5.11 -16.30 1.27
CA LEU A 220 4.72 -14.89 1.24
C LEU A 220 5.73 -14.07 2.04
N TYR A 221 6.23 -12.99 1.45
CA TYR A 221 7.05 -12.01 2.16
C TYR A 221 6.16 -10.94 2.78
N LEU A 222 6.19 -10.81 4.10
CA LEU A 222 5.58 -9.70 4.82
C LEU A 222 6.66 -8.64 5.07
N SER A 223 6.36 -7.38 4.83
CA SER A 223 7.30 -6.28 5.03
C SER A 223 6.57 -5.08 5.61
N LEU A 224 6.91 -4.69 6.84
CA LEU A 224 6.24 -3.61 7.56
C LEU A 224 7.25 -2.54 7.99
N PRO A 225 7.27 -1.37 7.34
CA PRO A 225 8.14 -0.27 7.74
C PRO A 225 7.64 0.36 9.05
N ALA A 226 8.58 0.78 9.90
CA ALA A 226 8.26 1.59 11.06
C ALA A 226 7.66 2.93 10.62
N SER A 227 6.55 3.30 11.27
CA SER A 227 5.84 4.52 10.97
C SER A 227 5.57 5.27 12.25
N ALA A 228 5.92 6.56 12.25
CA ALA A 228 5.60 7.43 13.36
C ALA A 228 4.08 7.46 13.62
N SER A 229 3.24 7.37 12.58
CA SER A 229 1.76 7.37 12.72
C SER A 229 1.20 6.09 13.37
N ALA A 230 2.02 5.04 13.47
CA ALA A 230 1.66 3.74 14.02
C ALA A 230 2.85 3.14 14.80
N PRO A 231 3.19 3.73 15.96
CA PRO A 231 4.47 3.49 16.62
C PRO A 231 4.67 2.07 17.15
N TYR A 232 3.60 1.30 17.32
CA TYR A 232 3.65 -0.06 17.90
C TYR A 232 3.27 -1.16 16.90
N ALA A 233 3.08 -0.81 15.62
CA ALA A 233 2.64 -1.75 14.60
C ALA A 233 3.68 -2.86 14.34
N VAL A 234 4.96 -2.49 14.36
CA VAL A 234 6.09 -3.39 14.10
C VAL A 234 6.22 -4.42 15.22
N GLU A 235 6.22 -3.97 16.47
CA GLU A 235 6.31 -4.82 17.66
C GLU A 235 5.09 -5.74 17.77
N ARG A 236 3.89 -5.24 17.43
CA ARG A 236 2.68 -6.05 17.36
C ARG A 236 2.81 -7.16 16.31
N MET A 237 3.22 -6.84 15.09
CA MET A 237 3.43 -7.85 14.04
C MET A 237 4.46 -8.91 14.49
N ALA A 238 5.59 -8.48 15.05
CA ALA A 238 6.63 -9.40 15.52
C ALA A 238 6.12 -10.31 16.67
N ALA A 239 5.28 -9.81 17.56
CA ALA A 239 4.66 -10.61 18.62
C ALA A 239 3.67 -11.65 18.05
N LEU A 240 2.81 -11.23 17.13
CA LEU A 240 1.81 -12.11 16.50
C LEU A 240 2.44 -13.25 15.70
N LEU A 241 3.58 -13.01 15.04
CA LEU A 241 4.28 -14.04 14.27
C LEU A 241 5.05 -15.06 15.12
N ARG A 242 5.25 -14.79 16.42
CA ARG A 242 5.97 -15.67 17.35
C ARG A 242 5.06 -16.41 18.34
N GLN A 243 3.80 -16.01 18.46
CA GLN A 243 2.89 -16.65 19.40
C GLN A 243 2.43 -18.02 18.87
N GLU A 244 2.44 -19.03 19.74
CA GLU A 244 2.07 -20.40 19.38
C GLU A 244 0.62 -20.73 19.77
N ASP A 245 0.10 -20.15 20.85
CA ASP A 245 -1.22 -20.50 21.40
C ASP A 245 -2.40 -20.06 20.50
N ASP A 246 -2.28 -18.90 19.86
CA ASP A 246 -3.29 -18.34 18.95
C ASP A 246 -2.63 -17.80 17.68
N PRO A 247 -2.14 -18.68 16.79
CA PRO A 247 -1.34 -18.28 15.64
C PRO A 247 -2.16 -17.44 14.66
N VAL A 248 -1.45 -16.64 13.86
CA VAL A 248 -2.06 -15.89 12.76
C VAL A 248 -2.54 -16.85 11.68
N VAL A 249 -3.80 -16.74 11.29
CA VAL A 249 -4.45 -17.59 10.27
C VAL A 249 -4.68 -16.88 8.94
N MET A 250 -4.81 -15.55 8.96
CA MET A 250 -4.97 -14.73 7.75
C MET A 250 -4.33 -13.36 7.92
N VAL A 251 -3.95 -12.75 6.81
CA VAL A 251 -3.42 -11.38 6.76
C VAL A 251 -4.08 -10.61 5.62
N SER A 252 -4.51 -9.38 5.90
CA SER A 252 -4.86 -8.41 4.87
C SER A 252 -3.71 -7.42 4.69
N GLY A 253 -3.49 -6.94 3.47
CA GLY A 253 -2.47 -5.93 3.24
C GLY A 253 -2.38 -5.44 1.81
N LEU A 254 -1.49 -4.48 1.62
CA LEU A 254 -1.16 -4.00 0.27
C LEU A 254 -0.06 -4.86 -0.33
N VAL A 255 -0.30 -5.33 -1.53
CA VAL A 255 0.60 -6.23 -2.25
C VAL A 255 1.39 -5.46 -3.27
N SER A 256 2.69 -5.75 -3.31
CA SER A 256 3.60 -5.32 -4.35
C SER A 256 4.22 -6.55 -5.00
N PHE A 257 4.22 -6.58 -6.33
CA PHE A 257 4.76 -7.68 -7.12
C PHE A 257 5.84 -7.13 -8.05
N HIS A 258 7.09 -7.44 -7.72
CA HIS A 258 8.27 -6.93 -8.43
C HIS A 258 9.22 -8.10 -8.69
N HIS A 259 9.74 -8.22 -9.92
CA HIS A 259 10.70 -9.27 -10.32
C HIS A 259 10.25 -10.69 -9.92
N GLY A 260 8.95 -10.99 -10.01
CA GLY A 260 8.40 -12.30 -9.62
C GLY A 260 8.27 -12.53 -8.11
N GLN A 261 8.80 -11.61 -7.27
CA GLN A 261 8.65 -11.66 -5.83
C GLN A 261 7.36 -10.97 -5.39
N LEU A 262 6.58 -11.69 -4.58
CA LEU A 262 5.36 -11.21 -3.97
C LEU A 262 5.66 -10.72 -2.55
N SER A 263 5.39 -9.45 -2.29
CA SER A 263 5.50 -8.85 -0.95
C SER A 263 4.17 -8.24 -0.54
N LEU A 264 3.85 -8.33 0.75
CA LEU A 264 2.64 -7.78 1.34
C LEU A 264 3.02 -6.89 2.53
N GLU A 265 2.54 -5.64 2.53
CA GLU A 265 2.60 -4.74 3.67
C GLU A 265 1.34 -4.96 4.53
N PRO A 266 1.46 -5.59 5.71
CA PRO A 266 0.30 -6.00 6.50
C PRO A 266 -0.48 -4.80 7.06
N LEU A 267 -1.81 -4.92 7.03
CA LEU A 267 -2.74 -3.97 7.62
C LEU A 267 -3.46 -4.57 8.82
N VAL A 268 -4.02 -5.77 8.65
CA VAL A 268 -4.66 -6.55 9.70
C VAL A 268 -4.08 -7.95 9.70
N MET A 269 -3.75 -8.45 10.88
CA MET A 269 -3.41 -9.85 11.10
C MET A 269 -4.54 -10.49 11.91
N MET A 270 -5.11 -11.58 11.39
CA MET A 270 -6.20 -12.30 12.01
C MET A 270 -5.65 -13.53 12.72
N THR A 271 -5.97 -13.70 13.99
CA THR A 271 -5.78 -14.96 14.73
C THR A 271 -7.12 -15.69 14.81
N ARG A 272 -7.17 -16.87 15.43
CA ARG A 272 -8.45 -17.59 15.60
C ARG A 272 -9.40 -16.86 16.54
N THR A 273 -8.86 -16.08 17.49
CA THR A 273 -9.69 -15.40 18.49
C THR A 273 -10.10 -13.98 18.08
N ARG A 274 -9.27 -13.25 17.32
CA ARG A 274 -9.56 -11.85 16.97
C ARG A 274 -8.71 -11.30 15.83
N ALA A 275 -9.18 -10.18 15.28
CA ALA A 275 -8.40 -9.33 14.40
C ALA A 275 -7.48 -8.35 15.14
N TRP A 276 -6.31 -8.09 14.56
CA TRP A 276 -5.35 -7.09 15.00
C TRP A 276 -5.05 -6.11 13.87
N ALA A 277 -5.68 -4.94 13.93
CA ALA A 277 -5.34 -3.82 13.05
C ALA A 277 -4.03 -3.18 13.54
N LEU A 278 -2.93 -3.38 12.81
CA LEU A 278 -1.58 -3.06 13.29
C LEU A 278 -1.40 -1.57 13.57
N ASN A 279 -1.90 -0.72 12.68
CA ASN A 279 -1.85 0.74 12.85
C ASN A 279 -2.81 1.29 13.92
N ALA A 280 -3.63 0.41 14.52
CA ALA A 280 -4.50 0.76 15.64
C ALA A 280 -3.94 0.30 17.00
N GLU A 281 -2.73 -0.28 17.03
CA GLU A 281 -2.13 -0.76 18.27
C GLU A 281 -1.87 0.41 19.24
N PRO A 282 -2.53 0.41 20.43
CA PRO A 282 -2.50 1.57 21.32
C PRO A 282 -1.34 1.55 22.32
N LEU A 283 -0.74 0.38 22.56
CA LEU A 283 0.20 0.16 23.65
C LEU A 283 1.50 -0.43 23.13
N PRO A 284 2.63 -0.11 23.78
CA PRO A 284 3.88 -0.84 23.56
C PRO A 284 3.67 -2.33 23.73
N VAL A 285 4.28 -3.11 22.85
CA VAL A 285 4.28 -4.57 22.90
C VAL A 285 5.65 -5.05 23.41
N ALA A 286 5.92 -6.35 23.36
CA ALA A 286 7.22 -6.91 23.63
C ALA A 286 8.30 -6.36 22.68
N PRO A 287 9.56 -6.28 23.12
CA PRO A 287 10.67 -5.82 22.28
C PRO A 287 10.82 -6.67 21.01
N LEU A 288 11.36 -6.04 19.98
CA LEU A 288 11.65 -6.69 18.71
C LEU A 288 12.68 -7.82 18.93
N PRO A 289 12.51 -8.97 18.25
CA PRO A 289 13.53 -10.01 18.27
C PRO A 289 14.82 -9.46 17.67
N VAL A 290 15.94 -9.74 18.31
CA VAL A 290 17.23 -9.80 17.63
C VAL A 290 17.23 -11.17 16.92
N GLY A 291 16.67 -11.21 15.71
CA GLY A 291 16.48 -12.45 14.94
C GLY A 291 17.30 -12.41 13.65
N ASP A 292 17.72 -13.60 13.19
CA ASP A 292 18.48 -13.80 11.98
C ASP A 292 17.86 -13.02 10.82
N VAL A 293 18.65 -12.07 10.31
CA VAL A 293 18.28 -11.22 9.19
C VAL A 293 17.95 -12.17 8.05
N LEU A 294 16.65 -12.32 7.74
CA LEU A 294 16.18 -12.74 6.42
C LEU A 294 17.15 -12.17 5.40
N PRO A 295 17.74 -12.95 4.47
CA PRO A 295 18.86 -12.50 3.66
C PRO A 295 18.54 -11.08 3.20
N PRO A 296 19.34 -10.09 3.63
CA PRO A 296 18.95 -8.70 3.52
C PRO A 296 18.59 -8.46 2.08
N ARG A 297 17.41 -7.85 1.83
CA ARG A 297 17.12 -7.36 0.48
C ARG A 297 18.36 -6.62 0.03
N SER A 298 18.88 -6.96 -1.15
CA SER A 298 20.16 -6.45 -1.63
C SER A 298 20.30 -4.98 -1.23
N PRO A 299 21.27 -4.61 -0.38
CA PRO A 299 21.37 -3.25 0.12
C PRO A 299 21.40 -2.26 -1.04
N ALA A 300 22.01 -2.66 -2.16
CA ALA A 300 21.93 -2.00 -3.45
C ALA A 300 20.50 -1.71 -3.92
N LEU A 301 19.63 -2.74 -3.98
CA LEU A 301 18.23 -2.59 -4.40
C LEU A 301 17.47 -1.62 -3.48
N SER A 302 17.70 -1.67 -2.16
CA SER A 302 17.06 -0.75 -1.22
C SER A 302 17.50 0.71 -1.41
N LEU A 303 18.79 0.93 -1.71
CA LEU A 303 19.32 2.26 -1.99
C LEU A 303 18.80 2.81 -3.31
N LEU A 304 18.63 1.96 -4.32
CA LEU A 304 18.01 2.32 -5.59
C LEU A 304 16.53 2.70 -5.41
N GLN A 305 15.77 1.95 -4.60
CA GLN A 305 14.38 2.29 -4.26
C GLN A 305 14.26 3.62 -3.50
N ARG A 306 15.21 3.94 -2.61
CA ARG A 306 15.26 5.24 -1.91
C ARG A 306 15.65 6.38 -2.84
N ALA A 307 16.66 6.19 -3.70
CA ALA A 307 17.01 7.15 -4.75
C ALA A 307 15.82 7.42 -5.68
N ARG A 308 15.07 6.37 -6.03
CA ARG A 308 13.82 6.46 -6.77
C ARG A 308 12.79 7.27 -6.00
N THR A 309 12.63 7.06 -4.68
CA THR A 309 11.72 7.83 -3.81
C THR A 309 12.07 9.32 -3.71
N LEU A 310 13.34 9.67 -3.79
CA LEU A 310 13.78 11.08 -3.86
C LEU A 310 13.50 11.74 -5.21
N LEU A 311 13.90 11.07 -6.28
CA LEU A 311 13.51 11.42 -7.64
C LEU A 311 12.00 11.58 -7.72
N ILE A 312 11.29 10.73 -6.96
CA ILE A 312 9.87 10.78 -6.71
C ILE A 312 9.50 12.17 -6.17
N GLN A 313 9.83 12.49 -4.95
CA GLN A 313 9.45 13.80 -4.39
C GLN A 313 9.84 15.01 -5.27
N ILE A 314 11.00 14.98 -5.94
CA ILE A 314 11.45 16.02 -6.88
C ILE A 314 10.46 16.29 -8.02
N ALA A 315 9.99 15.26 -8.71
CA ALA A 315 9.15 15.48 -9.89
C ALA A 315 7.68 15.76 -9.56
N HIS A 316 7.22 15.44 -8.34
CA HIS A 316 5.87 15.84 -7.90
C HIS A 316 5.81 17.30 -7.49
N ASN A 317 6.74 17.78 -6.67
CA ASN A 317 6.69 19.17 -6.21
C ASN A 317 7.47 20.12 -7.12
N GLY A 318 8.23 19.59 -8.09
CA GLY A 318 9.19 20.34 -8.89
C GLY A 318 10.46 20.64 -8.10
N LEU A 319 11.62 20.63 -8.78
CA LEU A 319 12.93 20.82 -8.12
C LEU A 319 13.02 22.15 -7.35
N ARG A 320 12.42 23.22 -7.90
CA ARG A 320 12.44 24.58 -7.32
C ARG A 320 11.69 24.73 -5.99
N TYR A 321 10.76 23.81 -5.70
CA TYR A 321 9.91 23.89 -4.50
C TYR A 321 10.29 22.85 -3.45
N GLN A 322 11.45 22.19 -3.59
CA GLN A 322 11.93 21.21 -2.62
C GLN A 322 12.55 21.86 -1.40
N GLN A 323 12.44 21.15 -0.28
CA GLN A 323 13.03 21.57 1.00
C GLN A 323 14.49 21.14 1.12
N LYS A 324 15.28 21.87 1.91
CA LYS A 324 16.69 21.52 2.22
C LYS A 324 16.90 20.15 2.85
N SER A 325 15.86 19.52 3.38
CA SER A 325 15.90 18.13 3.86
C SER A 325 16.10 17.14 2.71
N LEU A 326 15.45 17.36 1.57
CA LEU A 326 15.54 16.50 0.40
C LEU A 326 16.95 16.47 -0.17
N PHE A 327 17.61 17.63 -0.28
CA PHE A 327 18.98 17.73 -0.77
C PHE A 327 19.99 17.09 0.19
N ARG A 328 19.75 17.21 1.51
CA ARG A 328 20.53 16.47 2.52
C ARG A 328 20.35 14.97 2.40
N GLU A 329 19.12 14.50 2.17
CA GLU A 329 18.84 13.08 1.96
C GLU A 329 19.51 12.56 0.67
N ALA A 330 19.54 13.36 -0.40
CA ALA A 330 20.25 13.03 -1.64
C ALA A 330 21.77 12.88 -1.41
N ALA A 331 22.38 13.80 -0.65
CA ALA A 331 23.79 13.72 -0.30
C ALA A 331 24.10 12.49 0.58
N THR A 332 23.26 12.19 1.57
CA THR A 332 23.38 11.00 2.42
C THR A 332 23.28 9.72 1.59
N LEU A 333 22.29 9.63 0.69
CA LEU A 333 22.12 8.49 -0.22
C LEU A 333 23.32 8.34 -1.17
N GLY A 334 23.90 9.44 -1.64
CA GLY A 334 25.13 9.41 -2.43
C GLY A 334 26.31 8.82 -1.65
N GLY A 335 26.45 9.15 -0.36
CA GLY A 335 27.44 8.52 0.52
C GLY A 335 27.22 7.02 0.70
N GLU A 336 25.98 6.62 0.94
CA GLU A 336 25.61 5.20 1.11
C GLU A 336 25.82 4.38 -0.19
N LEU A 337 25.49 4.96 -1.35
CA LEU A 337 25.71 4.34 -2.66
C LEU A 337 27.19 4.20 -3.03
N THR A 338 28.03 5.14 -2.59
CA THR A 338 29.49 5.05 -2.75
C THR A 338 30.03 3.81 -2.02
N ASN A 339 29.55 3.57 -0.80
CA ASN A 339 29.95 2.40 0.00
C ASN A 339 29.50 1.06 -0.59
N GLN A 340 28.50 1.08 -1.47
CA GLN A 340 27.99 -0.11 -2.19
C GLN A 340 28.54 -0.23 -3.63
N GLY A 341 29.50 0.62 -4.03
CA GLY A 341 30.16 0.53 -5.34
C GLY A 341 29.45 1.24 -6.50
N PHE A 342 28.33 1.93 -6.26
CA PHE A 342 27.59 2.69 -7.29
C PHE A 342 28.16 4.11 -7.47
N SER A 343 29.46 4.20 -7.75
CA SER A 343 30.21 5.45 -7.75
C SER A 343 29.69 6.52 -8.72
N HIS A 344 29.08 6.11 -9.85
CA HIS A 344 28.55 7.06 -10.82
C HIS A 344 27.22 7.68 -10.36
N LEU A 345 26.27 6.85 -9.92
CA LEU A 345 24.99 7.31 -9.37
C LEU A 345 25.19 8.13 -8.09
N ALA A 346 26.10 7.69 -7.23
CA ALA A 346 26.47 8.40 -6.00
C ALA A 346 26.93 9.84 -6.26
N ARG A 347 27.81 10.03 -7.26
CA ARG A 347 28.31 11.36 -7.64
C ARG A 347 27.20 12.27 -8.11
N LEU A 348 26.26 11.76 -8.90
CA LEU A 348 25.14 12.54 -9.41
C LEU A 348 24.16 12.94 -8.28
N LEU A 349 23.95 12.08 -7.29
CA LEU A 349 23.13 12.39 -6.11
C LEU A 349 23.82 13.38 -5.15
N GLN A 350 25.15 13.30 -5.01
CA GLN A 350 25.93 14.32 -4.31
C GLN A 350 25.84 15.67 -5.03
N GLN A 351 25.99 15.67 -6.36
CA GLN A 351 25.86 16.88 -7.17
C GLN A 351 24.45 17.50 -7.06
N LEU A 352 23.40 16.68 -6.98
CA LEU A 352 22.03 17.13 -6.69
C LEU A 352 21.92 17.76 -5.30
N GLY A 353 22.59 17.18 -4.30
CA GLY A 353 22.65 17.74 -2.95
C GLY A 353 23.37 19.09 -2.87
N GLU A 354 24.45 19.26 -3.65
CA GLU A 354 25.28 20.47 -3.68
C GLU A 354 24.66 21.59 -4.53
N SER A 355 24.13 21.24 -5.70
CA SER A 355 23.58 22.21 -6.66
C SER A 355 22.14 22.60 -6.33
N GLU A 356 21.48 21.87 -5.42
CA GLU A 356 20.11 22.07 -4.98
C GLU A 356 19.16 22.37 -6.16
N THR A 357 18.52 23.55 -6.14
CA THR A 357 17.56 24.00 -7.16
C THR A 357 18.19 24.37 -8.51
N ALA A 358 19.52 24.52 -8.57
CA ALA A 358 20.29 24.80 -9.79
C ALA A 358 20.72 23.53 -10.53
N THR A 359 20.28 22.34 -10.08
CA THR A 359 20.58 21.07 -10.76
C THR A 359 19.98 21.05 -12.16
N ALA A 360 20.81 20.66 -13.14
CA ALA A 360 20.39 20.58 -14.54
C ALA A 360 19.38 19.43 -14.78
N GLU A 361 18.49 19.63 -15.75
CA GLU A 361 17.47 18.64 -16.14
C GLU A 361 18.12 17.34 -16.66
N ASP A 362 19.22 17.45 -17.41
CA ASP A 362 20.01 16.31 -17.89
C ASP A 362 20.57 15.46 -16.76
N THR A 363 21.00 16.08 -15.65
CA THR A 363 21.47 15.38 -14.45
C THR A 363 20.35 14.55 -13.82
N LEU A 364 19.14 15.13 -13.69
CA LEU A 364 17.97 14.42 -13.15
C LEU A 364 17.53 13.26 -14.05
N SER A 365 17.56 13.45 -15.37
CA SER A 365 17.27 12.41 -16.37
C SER A 365 18.27 11.26 -16.28
N THR A 366 19.56 11.59 -16.16
CA THR A 366 20.64 10.60 -16.03
C THR A 366 20.55 9.80 -14.74
N ILE A 367 20.24 10.45 -13.60
CA ILE A 367 20.01 9.75 -12.32
C ILE A 367 18.85 8.75 -12.47
N ALA A 368 17.74 9.17 -13.11
CA ALA A 368 16.59 8.29 -13.35
C ALA A 368 16.95 7.08 -14.22
N GLN A 369 17.57 7.31 -15.38
CA GLN A 369 17.97 6.23 -16.28
C GLN A 369 18.92 5.22 -15.64
N LEU A 370 19.90 5.69 -14.85
CA LEU A 370 20.82 4.82 -14.14
C LEU A 370 20.12 4.01 -13.04
N CYS A 371 19.15 4.58 -12.34
CA CYS A 371 18.34 3.83 -11.37
C CYS A 371 17.61 2.67 -12.05
N ILE A 372 16.99 2.89 -13.22
CA ILE A 372 16.31 1.84 -14.00
C ILE A 372 17.30 0.75 -14.42
N GLN A 373 18.42 1.13 -15.02
CA GLN A 373 19.39 0.18 -15.56
C GLN A 373 19.99 -0.69 -14.46
N LEU A 374 20.35 -0.08 -13.33
CA LEU A 374 20.93 -0.79 -12.19
C LEU A 374 19.89 -1.68 -11.48
N GLU A 375 18.62 -1.26 -11.39
CA GLU A 375 17.53 -2.11 -10.90
C GLU A 375 17.37 -3.37 -11.78
N MET A 376 17.55 -3.27 -13.11
CA MET A 376 17.49 -4.42 -14.01
C MET A 376 18.73 -5.33 -13.97
N MET A 377 19.87 -4.86 -13.45
CA MET A 377 21.15 -5.58 -13.44
C MET A 377 21.48 -6.26 -12.11
N ILE A 378 20.74 -5.96 -11.04
CA ILE A 378 20.92 -6.56 -9.71
C ILE A 378 20.05 -7.82 -9.53
N ASP A 379 19.29 -8.21 -10.56
CA ASP A 379 18.77 -9.57 -10.78
C ASP A 379 19.94 -10.54 -11.09
#